data_AF-A0A2G4SS06-F1
#
_entry.id   AF-A0A2G4SS06-F1
#
_cell.length_a   1.000
_cell.length_b   1.000
_cell.length_c   1.000
_cell.angle_alpha   90.00
_cell.angle_beta   90.00
_cell.angle_gamma   90.00
#
_symmetry.space_group_name_H-M   'P 1'
#
loop_
_entity.id
_entity.type
_entity.pdbx_description
1 polymer ?
#
loop_
_entity_poly.entity_id
_entity_poly.type
_entity_poly.pdbx_seq_one_letter_code
_entity_poly.pdbx_strand_id
1 'polypeptide(L)'
;MCTDRVKKMEDIQVCYRENPYEPNLVCNARVFGAPNLYKLYKSREDLEEKCEEEEEDDTNKNISFGESESNLVAKILIKNKVENETQIVDFINYVYRPKSEHFTNSLFKLTHASDKTVLEVLRKYTERFNKTTVLGFNQWLKKQDIDFLNQEPERKVLKIQGSKPEN
;
A
#
# COMPACT_ATOMS: atom_id res chain seq x y z
N MET A 1 -23.51 22.39 -34.81
CA MET A 1 -23.31 22.57 -33.36
C MET A 1 -23.68 21.29 -32.64
N CYS A 2 -22.73 20.40 -32.33
CA CYS A 2 -23.00 19.13 -31.63
C CYS A 2 -21.90 18.70 -30.65
N THR A 3 -21.01 19.59 -30.22
CA THR A 3 -19.92 19.25 -29.28
C THR A 3 -20.19 19.66 -27.83
N ASP A 4 -21.23 20.46 -27.58
CA ASP A 4 -21.59 20.91 -26.22
C ASP A 4 -22.22 19.83 -25.34
N ARG A 5 -22.59 18.67 -25.90
CA ARG A 5 -23.15 17.55 -25.14
C ARG A 5 -22.12 16.68 -24.40
N VAL A 6 -20.83 16.79 -24.73
CA VAL A 6 -19.79 15.92 -24.16
C VAL A 6 -19.21 16.49 -22.86
N LYS A 7 -19.40 17.78 -22.57
CA LYS A 7 -18.89 18.45 -21.35
C LYS A 7 -19.70 18.17 -20.07
N LYS A 8 -20.73 17.33 -20.11
CA LYS A 8 -21.52 16.89 -18.92
C LYS A 8 -21.40 15.38 -18.67
N MET A 9 -20.22 14.80 -18.86
CA MET A 9 -19.94 13.40 -18.45
C MET A 9 -19.57 13.28 -16.96
N GLU A 10 -20.09 14.16 -16.11
CA GLU A 10 -19.71 14.23 -14.69
C GLU A 10 -20.47 13.22 -13.79
N ASP A 11 -21.39 12.44 -14.36
CA ASP A 11 -22.30 11.57 -13.61
C ASP A 11 -22.09 10.09 -13.92
N ILE A 12 -20.85 9.58 -13.92
CA ILE A 12 -20.58 8.14 -14.07
C ILE A 12 -20.03 7.59 -12.76
N GLN A 13 -20.65 6.53 -12.25
CA GLN A 13 -20.20 5.80 -11.06
C GLN A 13 -19.82 4.35 -11.40
N VAL A 14 -18.88 3.82 -10.62
CA VAL A 14 -18.48 2.40 -10.65
C VAL A 14 -19.45 1.62 -9.75
N CYS A 15 -20.09 0.60 -10.30
CA CYS A 15 -21.03 -0.26 -9.56
C CYS A 15 -20.88 -1.74 -9.99
N TYR A 16 -21.61 -2.64 -9.34
CA TYR A 16 -21.72 -4.05 -9.71
C TYR A 16 -23.17 -4.52 -9.57
N ARG A 17 -23.54 -5.63 -10.24
CA ARG A 17 -24.91 -6.17 -10.16
C ARG A 17 -24.99 -7.35 -9.18
N GLU A 18 -24.41 -8.48 -9.61
CA GLU A 18 -24.38 -9.72 -8.83
C GLU A 18 -22.97 -9.98 -8.27
N ASN A 19 -21.95 -9.85 -9.12
CA ASN A 19 -20.56 -10.15 -8.77
C ASN A 19 -19.74 -8.87 -8.53
N PRO A 20 -19.19 -8.64 -7.32
CA PRO A 20 -18.35 -7.48 -7.02
C PRO A 20 -16.99 -7.48 -7.73
N TYR A 21 -16.60 -8.58 -8.38
CA TYR A 21 -15.37 -8.66 -9.18
C TYR A 21 -15.56 -8.29 -10.66
N GLU A 22 -16.79 -7.93 -11.05
CA GLU A 22 -17.16 -7.52 -12.41
C GLU A 22 -17.71 -6.07 -12.40
N PRO A 23 -16.82 -5.07 -12.29
CA PRO A 23 -17.24 -3.67 -12.19
C PRO A 23 -17.84 -3.16 -13.50
N ASN A 24 -18.88 -2.33 -13.37
CA ASN A 24 -19.57 -1.66 -14.47
C ASN A 24 -19.53 -0.14 -14.26
N LEU A 25 -19.31 0.60 -15.36
CA LEU A 25 -19.44 2.06 -15.40
C LEU A 25 -20.84 2.44 -15.85
N VAL A 26 -21.59 3.10 -14.98
CA VAL A 26 -23.01 3.40 -15.21
C VAL A 26 -23.28 4.85 -14.82
N CYS A 27 -24.15 5.52 -15.58
CA CYS A 27 -24.56 6.87 -15.24
C CYS A 27 -25.37 6.91 -13.93
N ASN A 28 -25.18 7.94 -13.11
CA ASN A 28 -25.90 8.14 -11.85
C ASN A 28 -27.41 8.01 -12.02
N ALA A 29 -27.98 8.60 -13.07
CA ALA A 29 -29.42 8.51 -13.37
C ALA A 29 -29.92 7.06 -13.49
N ARG A 30 -29.10 6.12 -14.00
CA ARG A 30 -29.45 4.69 -14.09
C ARG A 30 -29.28 3.97 -12.77
N VAL A 31 -28.24 4.31 -11.99
CA VAL A 31 -28.03 3.76 -10.65
C VAL A 31 -29.21 4.13 -9.74
N PHE A 32 -29.56 5.42 -9.69
CA PHE A 32 -30.69 5.92 -8.90
C PHE A 32 -32.06 5.47 -9.44
N GLY A 33 -32.17 5.23 -10.75
CA GLY A 33 -33.40 4.70 -11.36
C GLY A 33 -33.66 3.22 -11.07
N ALA A 34 -32.63 2.45 -10.67
CA ALA A 34 -32.73 1.02 -10.38
C ALA A 34 -31.78 0.59 -9.24
N PRO A 35 -31.98 1.10 -8.01
CA PRO A 35 -31.04 0.91 -6.90
C PRO A 35 -30.88 -0.56 -6.48
N ASN A 36 -31.89 -1.41 -6.70
CA ASN A 36 -31.80 -2.84 -6.39
C ASN A 36 -30.95 -3.63 -7.39
N LEU A 37 -30.75 -3.09 -8.61
CA LEU A 37 -29.98 -3.75 -9.67
C LEU A 37 -28.49 -3.37 -9.61
N TYR A 38 -28.18 -2.15 -9.15
CA TYR A 38 -26.83 -1.61 -9.10
C TYR A 38 -26.39 -1.41 -7.66
N LYS A 39 -25.42 -2.22 -7.23
CA LYS A 39 -24.77 -2.09 -5.93
C LYS A 39 -23.54 -1.22 -6.10
N LEU A 40 -23.45 -0.17 -5.28
CA LEU A 40 -22.27 0.68 -5.23
C LEU A 40 -21.19 0.01 -4.36
N TYR A 41 -19.94 0.25 -4.72
CA TYR A 41 -18.83 -0.07 -3.82
C TYR A 41 -18.89 0.86 -2.62
N LYS A 42 -18.63 0.30 -1.44
CA LYS A 42 -18.53 1.10 -0.22
C LYS A 42 -17.37 2.07 -0.36
N SER A 43 -17.57 3.30 0.11
CA SER A 43 -16.48 4.25 0.27
C SER A 43 -15.54 3.77 1.37
N ARG A 44 -14.36 4.39 1.46
CA ARG A 44 -13.40 4.05 2.51
C ARG A 44 -13.99 4.37 3.88
N GLU A 45 -14.66 5.50 3.97
CA GLU A 45 -15.31 6.02 5.15
C GLU A 45 -16.40 5.05 5.65
N ASP A 46 -17.21 4.49 4.74
CA ASP A 46 -18.25 3.48 5.06
C ASP A 46 -17.69 2.14 5.60
N LEU A 47 -16.40 1.87 5.37
CA LEU A 47 -15.72 0.68 5.86
C LEU A 47 -15.09 0.90 7.23
N GLU A 48 -14.60 2.11 7.50
CA GLU A 48 -13.98 2.48 8.77
C GLU A 48 -15.02 2.56 9.91
N GLU A 49 -16.22 3.11 9.64
CA GLU A 49 -17.30 3.23 10.64
C GLU A 49 -17.82 1.86 11.15
N LYS A 50 -17.77 0.82 10.31
CA LYS A 50 -18.25 -0.52 10.69
C LYS A 50 -17.30 -1.27 11.64
N CYS A 51 -16.02 -0.89 11.68
CA CYS A 51 -15.03 -1.58 12.52
C CYS A 51 -15.10 -1.17 14.00
N GLU A 52 -15.73 -0.05 14.33
CA GLU A 52 -15.85 0.42 15.72
C GLU A 52 -17.02 -0.22 16.49
N GLU A 53 -17.95 -0.89 15.80
CA GLU A 53 -19.16 -1.46 16.40
C GLU A 53 -19.07 -2.97 16.72
N GLU A 54 -18.02 -3.67 16.30
CA GLU A 54 -17.89 -5.14 16.47
C GLU A 54 -16.86 -5.59 17.54
N GLU A 55 -16.34 -4.68 18.39
CA GLU A 55 -15.38 -5.02 19.48
C GLU A 55 -16.01 -5.06 20.89
N GLU A 56 -17.01 -5.91 21.13
CA GLU A 56 -17.34 -6.40 22.50
C GLU A 56 -17.81 -7.86 22.46
N ASP A 57 -16.92 -8.82 22.19
CA ASP A 57 -17.04 -10.20 22.72
C ASP A 57 -15.71 -10.98 22.65
N ASP A 58 -15.68 -12.05 23.42
CA ASP A 58 -14.62 -12.72 24.16
C ASP A 58 -13.32 -13.23 23.45
N THR A 59 -12.23 -13.06 24.21
CA THR A 59 -11.00 -13.87 24.35
C THR A 59 -10.29 -14.58 23.16
N ASN A 60 -9.05 -14.11 22.94
CA ASN A 60 -7.83 -14.90 22.69
C ASN A 60 -7.76 -15.72 21.39
N LYS A 61 -7.39 -15.05 20.28
CA LYS A 61 -6.75 -15.69 19.12
C LYS A 61 -5.62 -14.82 18.58
N ASN A 62 -4.51 -15.48 18.29
CA ASN A 62 -3.27 -14.96 17.72
C ASN A 62 -3.47 -13.86 16.66
N ILE A 63 -2.85 -12.71 16.93
CA ILE A 63 -2.38 -11.66 16.02
C ILE A 63 -2.73 -11.89 14.55
N SER A 64 -3.93 -11.45 14.16
CA SER A 64 -4.28 -11.16 12.78
C SER A 64 -4.04 -9.68 12.57
N PHE A 65 -2.84 -9.36 12.08
CA PHE A 65 -2.47 -8.01 11.67
C PHE A 65 -3.46 -7.56 10.58
N GLY A 66 -4.29 -6.56 10.88
CA GLY A 66 -5.30 -6.03 9.97
C GLY A 66 -4.72 -5.72 8.61
N GLU A 67 -5.48 -6.00 7.55
CA GLU A 67 -5.09 -5.78 6.16
C GLU A 67 -4.88 -4.27 5.89
N SER A 68 -3.73 -3.73 6.31
CA SER A 68 -3.33 -2.36 6.01
C SER A 68 -3.08 -2.22 4.51
N GLU A 69 -3.10 -1.00 3.99
CA GLU A 69 -2.86 -0.64 2.58
C GLU A 69 -1.56 -1.23 1.98
N SER A 70 -0.64 -1.72 2.82
CA SER A 70 0.47 -2.61 2.42
C SER A 70 0.01 -3.84 1.63
N ASN A 71 -1.19 -4.34 1.93
CA ASN A 71 -1.87 -5.44 1.25
C ASN A 71 -2.41 -5.00 -0.12
N LEU A 72 -2.76 -3.72 -0.34
CA LEU A 72 -3.19 -3.23 -1.66
C LEU A 72 -2.01 -3.12 -2.64
N VAL A 73 -0.89 -2.55 -2.18
CA VAL A 73 0.35 -2.49 -2.97
C VAL A 73 0.86 -3.91 -3.24
N ALA A 74 0.85 -4.79 -2.23
CA ALA A 74 1.11 -6.20 -2.40
C ALA A 74 0.15 -6.86 -3.40
N LYS A 75 -1.17 -6.65 -3.33
CA LYS A 75 -2.17 -7.20 -4.27
C LYS A 75 -1.91 -6.74 -5.71
N ILE A 76 -1.53 -5.48 -5.93
CA ILE A 76 -1.17 -4.94 -7.26
C ILE A 76 0.11 -5.61 -7.78
N LEU A 77 1.09 -5.88 -6.91
CA LEU A 77 2.34 -6.55 -7.27
C LEU A 77 2.16 -8.06 -7.50
N ILE A 78 1.33 -8.74 -6.70
CA ILE A 78 0.93 -10.14 -6.89
C ILE A 78 0.29 -10.29 -8.28
N LYS A 79 -0.63 -9.38 -8.62
CA LYS A 79 -1.35 -9.43 -9.89
C LYS A 79 -0.42 -9.28 -11.10
N ASN A 80 0.66 -8.52 -10.96
CA ASN A 80 1.57 -8.21 -12.06
C ASN A 80 2.76 -9.16 -12.17
N LYS A 81 2.86 -10.23 -11.37
CA LYS A 81 3.95 -11.22 -11.33
C LYS A 81 5.32 -10.60 -11.63
N VAL A 82 6.07 -10.28 -10.59
CA VAL A 82 7.41 -9.68 -10.76
C VAL A 82 8.35 -10.71 -11.39
N GLU A 83 8.51 -10.64 -12.71
CA GLU A 83 9.25 -11.61 -13.53
C GLU A 83 10.70 -11.17 -13.77
N ASN A 84 10.95 -9.86 -13.84
CA ASN A 84 12.27 -9.31 -14.17
C ASN A 84 13.01 -8.73 -12.96
N GLU A 85 14.35 -8.83 -12.96
CA GLU A 85 15.24 -8.23 -11.95
C GLU A 85 14.99 -6.73 -11.79
N THR A 86 14.81 -5.99 -12.89
CA THR A 86 14.54 -4.56 -12.85
C THR A 86 13.28 -4.23 -12.05
N GLN A 87 12.21 -5.01 -12.22
CA GLN A 87 10.95 -4.81 -11.49
C GLN A 87 11.12 -5.12 -9.98
N ILE A 88 11.98 -6.08 -9.65
CA ILE A 88 12.33 -6.40 -8.25
C ILE A 88 13.09 -5.23 -7.63
N VAL A 89 14.06 -4.67 -8.35
CA VAL A 89 14.83 -3.49 -7.91
C VAL A 89 13.92 -2.28 -7.72
N ASP A 90 13.00 -2.03 -8.66
CA ASP A 90 12.04 -0.92 -8.56
C ASP A 90 11.09 -1.09 -7.37
N PHE A 91 10.56 -2.29 -7.17
CA PHE A 91 9.74 -2.62 -6.00
C PHE A 91 10.49 -2.37 -4.69
N ILE A 92 11.72 -2.89 -4.61
CA ILE A 92 12.57 -2.73 -3.43
C ILE A 92 12.80 -1.24 -3.13
N ASN A 93 13.17 -0.47 -4.15
CA ASN A 93 13.41 0.96 -3.98
C ASN A 93 12.13 1.70 -3.58
N TYR A 94 10.99 1.34 -4.15
CA TYR A 94 9.71 1.95 -3.82
C TYR A 94 9.28 1.69 -2.37
N VAL A 95 9.39 0.45 -1.90
CA VAL A 95 8.89 0.04 -0.58
C VAL A 95 9.89 0.34 0.54
N TYR A 96 11.18 0.08 0.30
CA TYR A 96 12.21 0.11 1.35
C TYR A 96 13.16 1.30 1.24
N ARG A 97 13.15 2.05 0.13
CA ARG A 97 13.99 3.23 -0.08
C ARG A 97 13.18 4.42 -0.62
N PRO A 98 12.13 4.88 0.11
CA PRO A 98 11.41 6.06 -0.31
C PRO A 98 12.40 7.23 -0.40
N LYS A 99 12.76 7.64 -1.62
CA LYS A 99 13.68 8.76 -1.86
C LYS A 99 13.05 9.98 -1.20
N SER A 100 13.65 10.41 -0.08
CA SER A 100 13.18 11.55 0.69
C SER A 100 13.39 12.81 -0.13
N GLU A 101 12.30 13.36 -0.66
CA GLU A 101 12.10 14.80 -0.93
C GLU A 101 10.64 15.07 -1.36
N HIS A 102 9.94 14.08 -1.94
CA HIS A 102 8.57 14.28 -2.46
C HIS A 102 7.46 13.42 -1.83
N PHE A 103 7.78 12.47 -0.94
CA PHE A 103 6.75 11.74 -0.20
C PHE A 103 6.44 12.45 1.12
N THR A 104 5.47 13.39 1.07
CA THR A 104 4.91 14.04 2.26
C THR A 104 4.04 13.09 3.12
N ASN A 105 3.66 11.94 2.58
CA ASN A 105 2.97 10.89 3.33
C ASN A 105 3.97 10.08 4.17
N SER A 106 4.24 10.60 5.37
CA SER A 106 5.04 9.99 6.46
C SER A 106 4.58 8.58 6.91
N LEU A 107 3.54 8.00 6.30
CA LEU A 107 2.93 6.72 6.67
C LEU A 107 3.78 5.48 6.30
N PHE A 108 4.73 5.63 5.36
CA PHE A 108 5.60 4.54 4.88
C PHE A 108 7.05 4.68 5.34
N LYS A 109 7.31 5.33 6.49
CA LYS A 109 8.62 5.20 7.14
C LYS A 109 8.73 3.81 7.74
N LEU A 110 9.10 2.83 6.93
CA LEU A 110 9.48 1.53 7.44
C LEU A 110 10.80 1.72 8.20
N THR A 111 10.70 1.76 9.53
CA THR A 111 11.73 2.31 10.40
C THR A 111 13.04 1.55 10.31
N HIS A 112 13.01 0.24 10.06
CA HIS A 112 14.15 -0.59 9.70
C HIS A 112 13.63 -1.91 9.11
N ALA A 113 14.11 -2.33 7.93
CA ALA A 113 13.91 -3.68 7.42
C ALA A 113 15.24 -4.40 7.34
N SER A 114 15.29 -5.63 7.88
CA SER A 114 16.45 -6.49 7.70
C SER A 114 16.42 -7.11 6.30
N ASP A 115 17.59 -7.43 5.74
CA ASP A 115 17.70 -8.13 4.45
C ASP A 115 16.88 -9.42 4.42
N LYS A 116 16.84 -10.12 5.56
CA LYS A 116 16.01 -11.33 5.74
C LYS A 116 14.52 -11.03 5.56
N THR A 117 14.03 -9.95 6.15
CA THR A 117 12.64 -9.51 6.02
C THR A 117 12.31 -9.17 4.56
N VAL A 118 13.18 -8.42 3.89
CA VAL A 118 13.00 -8.08 2.46
C VAL A 118 12.96 -9.34 1.60
N LEU A 119 13.87 -10.30 1.85
CA LEU A 119 13.91 -11.57 1.13
C LEU A 119 12.64 -12.41 1.34
N GLU A 120 12.15 -12.49 2.59
CA GLU A 120 10.91 -13.22 2.91
C GLU A 120 9.69 -12.60 2.21
N VAL A 121 9.63 -11.27 2.13
CA VAL A 121 8.58 -10.56 1.39
C VAL A 121 8.69 -10.87 -0.10
N LEU A 122 9.88 -10.75 -0.70
CA LEU A 122 10.09 -11.05 -2.12
C LEU A 122 9.70 -12.48 -2.51
N ARG A 123 10.01 -13.47 -1.67
CA ARG A 123 9.61 -14.87 -1.90
C ARG A 123 8.09 -15.08 -2.01
N LYS A 124 7.28 -14.19 -1.44
CA LYS A 124 5.82 -14.24 -1.59
C LYS A 124 5.36 -13.77 -2.96
N TYR A 125 6.17 -12.96 -3.65
CA TYR A 125 5.78 -12.26 -4.88
C TYR A 125 6.57 -12.69 -6.13
N THR A 126 7.70 -13.39 -5.95
CA THR A 126 8.50 -13.90 -7.06
C THR A 126 9.18 -15.23 -6.72
N GLU A 127 9.18 -16.16 -7.67
CA GLU A 127 9.85 -17.45 -7.50
C GLU A 127 11.38 -17.38 -7.65
N ARG A 128 11.87 -16.26 -8.19
CA ARG A 128 13.30 -16.04 -8.51
C ARG A 128 14.21 -16.18 -7.29
N PHE A 129 13.68 -15.95 -6.09
CA PHE A 129 14.41 -16.03 -4.82
C PHE A 129 13.99 -17.19 -3.90
N ASN A 130 13.21 -18.16 -4.39
CA ASN A 130 12.71 -19.27 -3.57
C ASN A 130 13.82 -20.15 -2.98
N LYS A 131 14.96 -20.27 -3.67
CA LYS A 131 16.11 -21.08 -3.22
C LYS A 131 17.30 -20.25 -2.72
N THR A 132 17.19 -18.92 -2.80
CA THR A 132 18.32 -18.02 -2.51
C THR A 132 18.48 -17.86 -1.01
N THR A 133 19.69 -18.08 -0.48
CA THR A 133 20.00 -17.81 0.93
C THR A 133 20.06 -16.29 1.19
N VAL A 134 19.96 -15.88 2.45
CA VAL A 134 20.13 -14.45 2.83
C VAL A 134 21.47 -13.91 2.32
N LEU A 135 22.53 -14.71 2.40
CA LEU A 135 23.85 -14.33 1.88
C LEU A 135 23.86 -14.13 0.36
N GLY A 136 23.25 -15.05 -0.40
CA GLY A 136 23.13 -14.91 -1.85
C GLY A 136 22.28 -13.72 -2.27
N PHE A 137 21.23 -13.43 -1.50
CA PHE A 137 20.41 -12.24 -1.69
C PHE A 137 21.21 -10.96 -1.45
N ASN A 138 22.00 -10.91 -0.37
CA ASN A 138 22.87 -9.77 -0.07
C ASN A 138 23.95 -9.54 -1.13
N GLN A 139 24.53 -10.60 -1.68
CA GLN A 139 25.44 -10.48 -2.81
C GLN A 139 24.75 -9.93 -4.05
N TRP A 140 23.51 -10.36 -4.31
CA TRP A 140 22.72 -9.84 -5.42
C TRP A 140 22.38 -8.36 -5.25
N LEU A 141 21.92 -7.94 -4.06
CA LEU A 141 21.62 -6.53 -3.77
C LEU A 141 22.83 -5.61 -4.01
N LYS A 142 24.01 -6.03 -3.54
CA LYS A 142 25.27 -5.30 -3.78
C LYS A 142 25.60 -5.17 -5.26
N LYS A 143 25.31 -6.20 -6.06
CA LYS A 143 25.49 -6.15 -7.52
C LYS A 143 24.53 -5.16 -8.20
N GLN A 144 23.35 -4.96 -7.63
CA GLN A 144 22.35 -3.99 -8.11
C GLN A 144 22.54 -2.58 -7.56
N ASP A 145 23.61 -2.31 -6.80
CA ASP A 145 23.85 -1.04 -6.12
C ASP A 145 22.71 -0.62 -5.15
N ILE A 146 22.04 -1.61 -4.56
CA ILE A 146 21.03 -1.42 -3.52
C ILE A 146 21.70 -1.61 -2.16
N ASP A 147 21.97 -0.50 -1.48
CA ASP A 147 22.47 -0.54 -0.11
C ASP A 147 21.39 -0.08 0.89
N PHE A 148 20.80 -1.04 1.60
CA PHE A 148 19.81 -0.79 2.64
C PHE A 148 20.43 -0.31 3.96
N LEU A 149 21.71 -0.63 4.20
CA LEU A 149 22.32 -0.58 5.53
C LEU A 149 23.15 0.69 5.75
N ASN A 150 23.50 1.44 4.70
CA ASN A 150 24.33 2.64 4.84
C ASN A 150 23.55 3.93 5.09
N GLN A 151 22.22 3.91 5.19
CA GLN A 151 21.51 5.07 5.73
C GLN A 151 21.63 5.04 7.26
N GLU A 152 22.63 5.77 7.78
CA GLU A 152 22.72 6.04 9.21
C GLU A 152 21.38 6.62 9.69
N PRO A 153 20.80 6.08 10.77
CA PRO A 153 19.55 6.60 11.29
C PRO A 153 19.76 8.07 11.67
N GLU A 154 18.96 8.96 11.10
CA GLU A 154 18.86 10.35 11.57
C GLU A 154 18.40 10.30 13.03
N ARG A 155 19.36 10.35 13.95
CA ARG A 155 19.08 10.52 15.37
C ARG A 155 18.48 11.91 15.50
N LYS A 156 17.18 11.98 15.80
CA LYS A 156 16.55 13.22 16.26
C LYS A 156 17.27 13.65 17.54
N VAL A 157 18.25 14.54 17.41
CA VAL A 157 18.87 15.20 18.55
C VAL A 157 17.81 16.13 19.12
N LEU A 158 17.11 15.67 20.16
CA LEU A 158 16.28 16.52 21.01
C LEU A 158 17.22 17.56 21.63
N LYS A 159 17.30 18.75 21.03
CA LYS A 159 17.85 19.93 21.68
C LYS A 159 16.96 20.24 22.88
N ILE A 160 17.32 19.73 24.04
CA ILE A 160 16.83 20.23 25.33
C ILE A 160 17.31 21.69 25.38
N GLN A 161 16.41 22.63 25.10
CA GLN A 161 16.67 24.05 25.33
C GLN A 161 16.81 24.22 26.84
N GLY A 162 18.05 24.43 27.29
CA GLY A 162 18.35 24.81 28.66
C GLY A 162 17.65 26.12 29.00
N SER A 163 16.79 26.05 30.00
CA SER A 163 16.18 27.19 30.68
C SER A 163 17.26 28.17 31.15
N LYS A 164 17.11 29.44 30.78
CA LYS A 164 17.95 30.54 31.29
C LYS A 164 17.87 30.61 32.82
N PRO A 165 18.97 30.89 33.54
CA PRO A 165 18.88 31.41 34.88
C PRO A 165 18.50 32.91 34.80
N GLU A 166 17.42 33.29 35.48
CA GLU A 166 17.12 34.69 35.78
C GLU A 166 18.04 35.16 36.94
N ASN A 167 18.58 36.36 36.77
CA ASN A 167 19.43 37.07 37.74
C ASN A 167 18.62 37.56 38.94
#